data_AF-A0A7W0P801-F1
#
_entry.id   AF-A0A7W0P801-F1
#
_cell.length_a   1.000
_cell.length_b   1.000
_cell.length_c   1.000
_cell.angle_alpha   90.00
_cell.angle_beta   90.00
_cell.angle_gamma   90.00
#
_symmetry.space_group_name_H-M   'P 1'
#
loop_
_entity.id
_entity.type
_entity.pdbx_description
1 polymer ?
#
loop_
_entity_poly.entity_id
_entity_poly.type
_entity_poly.pdbx_seq_one_letter_code
_entity_poly.pdbx_strand_id
1 'polypeptide(L)'
;MSKKTGHRGWGSFRGRRRALTAATLALASGTLVWAGVTLAAAPKPGGQYKGTIAGTQTTLEKRVSLSVSKDGKHGRVTWYCGTGRAPSSLPLTVQAGNFKVVKRVGTLTVWKFQGRFTSATRARALLDPKLTCDSRRGSVVLELVAR
;
A
#
# COMPACT_ATOMS: atom_id res chain seq x y z
N MET A 1 -67.45 25.19 -20.73
CA MET A 1 -66.36 25.40 -19.76
C MET A 1 -66.84 24.99 -18.37
N SER A 2 -65.99 24.28 -17.62
CA SER A 2 -66.19 23.92 -16.21
C SER A 2 -67.18 22.78 -15.89
N LYS A 3 -66.62 21.73 -15.27
CA LYS A 3 -67.09 20.98 -14.08
C LYS A 3 -66.82 19.48 -14.20
N LYS A 4 -65.75 19.01 -13.54
CA LYS A 4 -65.66 17.62 -13.06
C LYS A 4 -65.95 17.61 -11.56
N THR A 5 -67.15 17.11 -11.27
CA THR A 5 -67.55 16.24 -10.14
C THR A 5 -66.43 15.27 -9.74
N GLY A 6 -66.25 14.81 -8.51
CA GLY A 6 -67.00 14.92 -7.25
C GLY A 6 -66.54 13.79 -6.32
N HIS A 7 -66.45 14.09 -5.00
CA HIS A 7 -67.03 13.34 -3.87
C HIS A 7 -66.83 11.81 -3.80
N ARG A 8 -66.30 11.17 -2.75
CA ARG A 8 -66.62 11.12 -1.29
C ARG A 8 -65.68 10.02 -0.74
N GLY A 9 -65.23 9.92 0.51
CA GLY A 9 -65.70 10.39 1.81
C GLY A 9 -65.45 9.27 2.85
N TRP A 10 -65.54 9.64 4.14
CA TRP A 10 -65.60 8.82 5.38
C TRP A 10 -64.25 8.48 6.02
N GLY A 11 -64.02 8.74 7.31
CA GLY A 11 -64.87 9.29 8.36
C GLY A 11 -64.04 9.44 9.64
N SER A 12 -64.16 10.59 10.29
CA SER A 12 -63.53 10.85 11.59
C SER A 12 -64.44 10.35 12.71
N PHE A 13 -63.95 9.44 13.55
CA PHE A 13 -64.54 9.18 14.87
C PHE A 13 -63.62 9.66 15.98
N ARG A 14 -64.20 10.54 16.81
CA ARG A 14 -63.63 11.25 17.95
C ARG A 14 -63.41 10.29 19.12
N GLY A 15 -62.39 10.54 19.95
CA GLY A 15 -62.26 9.80 21.20
C GLY A 15 -61.12 10.20 22.12
N ARG A 16 -61.25 11.39 22.73
CA ARG A 16 -60.78 11.79 24.08
C ARG A 16 -59.72 10.89 24.77
N ARG A 17 -58.58 11.48 25.15
CA ARG A 17 -58.17 11.76 26.56
C ARG A 17 -56.66 12.04 26.67
N ARG A 18 -56.37 13.26 27.13
CA ARG A 18 -55.41 13.61 28.20
C ARG A 18 -53.93 13.24 28.04
N ALA A 19 -53.16 14.32 27.97
CA ALA A 19 -52.05 14.66 28.87
C ALA A 19 -50.69 13.97 28.70
N LEU A 20 -49.70 14.83 28.39
CA LEU A 20 -48.40 14.97 29.08
C LEU A 20 -47.62 13.69 29.41
N THR A 21 -46.50 13.47 28.71
CA THR A 21 -45.21 13.17 29.36
C THR A 21 -44.07 13.25 28.35
N ALA A 22 -43.07 14.06 28.66
CA ALA A 22 -41.76 14.08 28.02
C ALA A 22 -40.96 12.83 28.42
N ALA A 23 -40.20 12.25 27.49
CA ALA A 23 -39.02 11.44 27.78
C ALA A 23 -38.18 11.20 26.51
N THR A 24 -37.07 11.94 26.45
CA THR A 24 -35.78 11.60 25.85
C THR A 24 -35.51 10.09 25.67
N LEU A 25 -34.94 9.67 24.54
CA LEU A 25 -33.68 8.91 24.52
C LEU A 25 -33.06 8.87 23.11
N ALA A 26 -31.85 9.42 23.02
CA ALA A 26 -30.97 9.36 21.88
C ALA A 26 -30.37 7.95 21.72
N LEU A 27 -30.25 7.47 20.48
CA LEU A 27 -29.32 6.39 20.11
C LEU A 27 -28.70 6.75 18.77
N ALA A 28 -27.63 7.55 18.86
CA ALA A 28 -26.71 7.82 17.78
C ALA A 28 -25.84 6.57 17.54
N SER A 29 -26.17 5.79 16.51
CA SER A 29 -25.32 4.71 16.02
C SER A 29 -24.17 5.28 15.20
N GLY A 30 -23.13 5.76 15.90
CA GLY A 30 -21.85 6.14 15.30
C GLY A 30 -21.05 4.88 14.96
N THR A 31 -21.04 4.49 13.69
CA THR A 31 -20.08 3.51 13.17
C THR A 31 -18.70 4.17 13.09
N LEU A 32 -17.86 3.91 14.09
CA LEU A 32 -16.43 4.20 14.04
C LEU A 32 -15.81 3.35 12.92
N VAL A 33 -15.69 3.93 11.73
CA VAL A 33 -14.86 3.39 10.65
C VAL A 33 -13.41 3.50 11.12
N TRP A 34 -12.91 2.42 11.71
CA TRP A 34 -11.50 2.30 12.07
C TRP A 34 -10.71 2.17 10.76
N ALA A 35 -10.28 3.31 10.22
CA ALA A 35 -9.33 3.35 9.11
C ALA A 35 -8.02 2.76 9.63
N GLY A 36 -7.84 1.45 9.46
CA GLY A 36 -6.65 0.72 9.86
C GLY A 36 -5.42 1.34 9.21
N VAL A 37 -4.66 2.11 9.99
CA VAL A 37 -3.31 2.53 9.61
C VAL A 37 -2.49 1.24 9.54
N THR A 38 -2.28 0.74 8.32
CA THR A 38 -1.42 -0.44 8.11
C THR A 38 0.02 0.00 8.33
N LEU A 39 0.48 -0.08 9.58
CA LEU A 39 1.90 0.09 9.92
C LEU A 39 2.70 -0.90 9.06
N ALA A 40 3.74 -0.40 8.38
CA ALA A 40 4.63 -1.26 7.63
C ALA A 40 5.29 -2.27 8.59
N ALA A 41 5.28 -3.54 8.20
CA ALA A 41 5.75 -4.62 9.06
C ALA A 41 7.27 -4.54 9.26
N ALA A 42 7.77 -5.01 10.40
CA ALA A 42 9.21 -5.18 10.57
C ALA A 42 9.72 -6.35 9.69
N PRO A 43 10.91 -6.24 9.07
CA PRO A 43 11.52 -7.34 8.35
C PRO A 43 12.02 -8.44 9.30
N LYS A 44 12.25 -9.64 8.76
CA LYS A 44 13.01 -10.70 9.42
C LYS A 44 14.48 -10.27 9.50
N PRO A 45 15.06 -10.12 10.70
CA PRO A 45 16.47 -9.79 10.83
C PRO A 45 17.37 -10.87 10.21
N GLY A 46 18.41 -10.46 9.49
CA GLY A 46 19.25 -11.37 8.71
C GLY A 46 18.56 -11.99 7.48
N GLY A 47 17.33 -11.60 7.16
CA GLY A 47 16.57 -12.15 6.04
C GLY A 47 17.18 -11.78 4.69
N GLN A 48 17.08 -12.70 3.73
CA GLN A 48 17.35 -12.42 2.32
C GLN A 48 16.04 -12.53 1.56
N TYR A 49 15.68 -11.48 0.85
CA TYR A 49 14.46 -11.40 0.05
C TYR A 49 14.83 -11.36 -1.42
N LYS A 50 14.08 -12.05 -2.28
CA LYS A 50 14.29 -12.05 -3.73
C LYS A 50 12.98 -11.82 -4.47
N GLY A 51 13.08 -11.22 -5.64
CA GLY A 51 11.95 -11.06 -6.55
C GLY A 51 12.43 -10.70 -7.95
N THR A 52 11.54 -10.84 -8.91
CA THR A 52 11.84 -10.58 -10.32
C THR A 52 10.83 -9.58 -10.88
N ILE A 53 11.32 -8.58 -11.59
CA ILE A 53 10.53 -7.70 -12.43
C ILE A 53 10.53 -8.32 -13.81
N ALA A 54 9.37 -8.82 -14.21
CA ALA A 54 9.19 -9.48 -15.49
C ALA A 54 9.36 -8.48 -16.65
N GLY A 55 9.82 -8.99 -17.79
CA GLY A 55 10.01 -8.22 -19.03
C GLY A 55 8.72 -7.64 -19.64
N THR A 56 7.55 -7.95 -19.09
CA THR A 56 6.30 -7.25 -19.45
C THR A 56 6.23 -5.85 -18.85
N GLN A 57 6.96 -5.60 -17.75
CA GLN A 57 7.06 -4.27 -17.13
C GLN A 57 8.27 -3.49 -17.62
N THR A 58 9.29 -4.17 -18.14
CA THR A 58 10.62 -3.61 -18.48
C THR A 58 11.17 -4.29 -19.72
N THR A 59 12.05 -3.64 -20.50
CA THR A 59 12.58 -4.28 -21.72
C THR A 59 13.48 -5.49 -21.41
N LEU A 60 14.08 -5.52 -20.22
CA LEU A 60 14.89 -6.62 -19.72
C LEU A 60 14.28 -7.21 -18.44
N GLU A 61 14.43 -8.51 -18.21
CA GLU A 61 14.18 -9.12 -16.90
C GLU A 61 15.13 -8.52 -15.85
N LYS A 62 14.59 -8.14 -14.69
CA LYS A 62 15.41 -7.62 -13.58
C LYS A 62 15.21 -8.45 -12.33
N ARG A 63 16.28 -9.05 -11.84
CA ARG A 63 16.26 -9.80 -10.58
C ARG A 63 16.72 -8.88 -9.47
N VAL A 64 15.98 -8.84 -8.37
CA VAL A 64 16.27 -7.99 -7.21
C VAL A 64 16.44 -8.89 -5.99
N SER A 65 17.51 -8.68 -5.25
CA SER A 65 17.74 -9.28 -3.93
C SER A 65 17.95 -8.19 -2.90
N LEU A 66 17.22 -8.28 -1.79
CA LEU A 66 17.37 -7.42 -0.63
C LEU A 66 17.86 -8.25 0.54
N SER A 67 19.06 -7.96 1.04
CA SER A 67 19.58 -8.57 2.27
C SER A 67 19.40 -7.59 3.42
N VAL A 68 18.80 -8.05 4.51
CA VAL A 68 18.60 -7.27 5.75
C VAL A 68 19.66 -7.67 6.77
N SER A 69 20.24 -6.70 7.46
CA SER A 69 21.22 -6.95 8.54
C SER A 69 20.60 -7.66 9.74
N LYS A 70 21.44 -8.19 10.63
CA LYS A 70 21.00 -8.90 11.84
C LYS A 70 20.24 -8.01 12.84
N ASP A 71 20.42 -6.69 12.78
CA ASP A 71 19.68 -5.72 13.60
C ASP A 71 18.34 -5.29 12.98
N GLY A 72 18.03 -5.71 11.74
CA GLY A 72 16.81 -5.33 11.04
C GLY A 72 16.72 -3.88 10.56
N LYS A 73 17.75 -3.06 10.77
CA LYS A 73 17.73 -1.60 10.49
C LYS A 73 18.50 -1.22 9.24
N HIS A 74 19.38 -2.07 8.74
CA HIS A 74 20.15 -1.84 7.53
C HIS A 74 19.91 -2.95 6.51
N GLY A 75 20.29 -2.68 5.28
CA GLY A 75 20.26 -3.70 4.24
C GLY A 75 21.13 -3.33 3.06
N ARG A 76 21.20 -4.28 2.14
CA ARG A 76 21.82 -4.10 0.83
C ARG A 76 20.88 -4.63 -0.22
N VAL A 77 20.49 -3.76 -1.14
CA VAL A 77 19.80 -4.17 -2.37
C VAL A 77 20.85 -4.49 -3.41
N THR A 78 20.68 -5.61 -4.11
CA THR A 78 21.48 -6.05 -5.25
C THR A 78 20.52 -6.33 -6.39
N TRP A 79 20.84 -5.91 -7.60
CA TRP A 79 20.00 -6.17 -8.76
C TRP A 79 20.82 -6.57 -9.98
N TYR A 80 20.18 -7.35 -10.84
CA TYR A 80 20.69 -7.86 -12.10
C TYR A 80 19.76 -7.40 -13.21
N CYS A 81 20.31 -7.14 -14.39
CA CYS A 81 19.55 -6.68 -15.55
C CYS A 81 19.91 -7.51 -16.77
N GLY A 82 19.02 -8.42 -17.15
CA GLY A 82 19.27 -9.39 -18.20
C GLY A 82 20.47 -10.31 -17.90
N THR A 83 20.97 -10.93 -18.96
CA THR A 83 22.17 -11.78 -18.94
C THR A 83 23.43 -10.97 -19.30
N GLY A 84 24.59 -11.39 -18.82
CA GLY A 84 25.89 -10.81 -19.18
C GLY A 84 26.24 -9.45 -18.53
N ARG A 85 25.35 -8.83 -17.76
CA ARG A 85 25.63 -7.59 -17.03
C ARG A 85 26.00 -7.87 -15.58
N ALA A 86 27.05 -7.19 -15.09
CA ALA A 86 27.44 -7.28 -13.69
C ALA A 86 26.32 -6.76 -12.77
N PRO A 87 26.10 -7.41 -11.60
CA PRO A 87 25.14 -6.92 -10.64
C PRO A 87 25.56 -5.55 -10.10
N SER A 88 24.57 -4.73 -9.79
CA SER A 88 24.78 -3.49 -9.05
C SER A 88 24.21 -3.64 -7.65
N SER A 89 24.81 -2.96 -6.67
CA SER A 89 24.35 -3.01 -5.29
C SER A 89 24.44 -1.66 -4.60
N LEU A 90 23.55 -1.44 -3.62
CA LEU A 90 23.51 -0.24 -2.80
C LEU A 90 23.12 -0.58 -1.35
N PRO A 91 23.79 0.02 -0.35
CA PRO A 91 23.31 -0.04 1.01
C PRO A 91 22.03 0.79 1.17
N LEU A 92 21.16 0.38 2.08
CA LEU A 92 19.96 1.10 2.45
C LEU A 92 19.69 1.00 3.94
N THR A 93 18.87 1.93 4.44
CA THR A 93 18.34 1.90 5.80
C THR A 93 16.86 1.50 5.76
N VAL A 94 16.45 0.72 6.76
CA VAL A 94 15.06 0.35 7.00
C VAL A 94 14.55 1.13 8.21
N GLN A 95 13.52 1.93 8.02
CA GLN A 95 12.90 2.75 9.04
C GLN A 95 11.42 2.40 9.14
N ALA A 96 11.01 1.84 10.28
CA ALA A 96 9.64 1.38 10.52
C ALA A 96 9.08 0.55 9.35
N GLY A 97 9.85 -0.44 8.87
CA GLY A 97 9.45 -1.29 7.74
C GLY A 97 9.52 -0.62 6.36
N ASN A 98 9.87 0.66 6.25
CA ASN A 98 10.05 1.36 4.98
C ASN A 98 11.53 1.44 4.61
N PHE A 99 11.83 1.46 3.32
CA PHE A 99 13.18 1.68 2.83
C PHE A 99 13.18 2.55 1.58
N LYS A 100 14.22 3.37 1.44
CA LYS A 100 14.44 4.21 0.27
C LYS A 100 15.94 4.47 0.12
N VAL A 101 16.44 4.25 -1.07
CA VAL A 101 17.80 4.59 -1.47
C VAL A 101 17.78 5.25 -2.84
N VAL A 102 18.59 6.27 -3.00
CA VAL A 102 18.77 7.00 -4.25
C VAL A 102 20.26 7.15 -4.50
N LYS A 103 20.73 6.71 -5.66
CA LYS A 103 22.09 6.97 -6.13
C LYS A 103 22.07 8.16 -7.08
N ARG A 104 22.87 9.16 -6.77
CA ARG A 104 23.07 10.35 -7.61
C ARG A 104 24.51 10.45 -8.08
N VAL A 105 24.71 11.03 -9.26
CA VAL A 105 26.01 11.47 -9.78
C VAL A 105 25.82 12.94 -10.16
N GLY A 106 26.44 13.84 -9.42
CA GLY A 106 26.08 15.26 -9.44
C GLY A 106 24.60 15.45 -9.08
N THR A 107 23.86 16.16 -9.95
CA THR A 107 22.41 16.39 -9.80
C THR A 107 21.55 15.26 -10.38
N LEU A 108 22.14 14.36 -11.15
CA LEU A 108 21.41 13.30 -11.86
C LEU A 108 21.12 12.13 -10.95
N THR A 109 19.86 11.72 -10.88
CA THR A 109 19.47 10.45 -10.24
C THR A 109 19.76 9.31 -11.20
N VAL A 110 20.81 8.54 -10.89
CA VAL A 110 21.20 7.35 -11.68
C VAL A 110 20.28 6.19 -11.34
N TRP A 111 19.87 6.09 -10.07
CA TRP A 111 19.11 4.96 -9.58
C TRP A 111 18.27 5.30 -8.36
N LYS A 112 17.12 4.64 -8.23
CA LYS A 112 16.27 4.76 -7.06
C LYS A 112 15.59 3.41 -6.77
N PHE A 113 15.60 3.03 -5.49
CA PHE A 113 14.85 1.89 -4.98
C PHE A 113 14.15 2.27 -3.71
N GLN A 114 12.86 2.01 -3.66
CA GLN A 114 12.04 2.36 -2.51
C GLN A 114 10.95 1.32 -2.32
N GLY A 115 10.50 1.13 -1.10
CA GLY A 115 9.47 0.15 -0.81
C GLY A 115 9.17 0.06 0.67
N ARG A 116 8.37 -0.94 1.00
CA ARG A 116 8.03 -1.28 2.37
C ARG A 116 7.82 -2.78 2.55
N PHE A 117 8.13 -3.26 3.74
CA PHE A 117 7.77 -4.59 4.20
C PHE A 117 6.27 -4.63 4.48
N THR A 118 5.59 -5.59 3.86
CA THR A 118 4.16 -5.88 4.09
C THR A 118 3.99 -6.99 5.13
N SER A 119 5.01 -7.80 5.34
CA SER A 119 5.14 -8.77 6.43
C SER A 119 6.62 -9.02 6.73
N ALA A 120 6.93 -9.81 7.76
CA ALA A 120 8.30 -10.25 8.01
C ALA A 120 8.90 -11.07 6.85
N THR A 121 8.07 -11.62 5.96
CA THR A 121 8.47 -12.49 4.85
C THR A 121 8.28 -11.85 3.47
N ARG A 122 7.64 -10.68 3.38
CA ARG A 122 7.32 -10.04 2.10
C ARG A 122 7.55 -8.54 2.13
N ALA A 123 8.06 -8.01 1.03
CA ALA A 123 8.14 -6.57 0.77
C ALA A 123 7.60 -6.23 -0.63
N ARG A 124 7.04 -5.03 -0.76
CA ARG A 124 6.71 -4.43 -2.06
C ARG A 124 7.66 -3.29 -2.32
N ALA A 125 8.29 -3.29 -3.48
CA ALA A 125 9.27 -2.29 -3.84
C ALA A 125 9.12 -1.82 -5.28
N LEU A 126 9.72 -0.67 -5.55
CA LEU A 126 9.81 -0.05 -6.85
C LEU A 126 11.28 0.14 -7.20
N LEU A 127 11.65 -0.36 -8.37
CA LEU A 127 12.96 -0.20 -8.98
C LEU A 127 12.88 0.86 -10.07
N ASP A 128 13.70 1.90 -9.98
CA ASP A 128 13.76 2.97 -10.99
C ASP A 128 15.21 3.18 -11.44
N PRO A 129 15.65 2.44 -12.49
CA PRO A 129 17.01 2.46 -13.00
C PRO A 129 17.21 3.56 -14.05
N LYS A 130 16.96 4.84 -13.71
CA LYS A 130 16.93 5.97 -14.66
C LYS A 130 18.02 6.00 -15.73
N LEU A 131 19.28 5.75 -15.36
CA LEU A 131 20.43 5.81 -16.28
C LEU A 131 21.16 4.47 -16.40
N THR A 132 20.52 3.37 -16.00
CA THR A 132 21.15 2.04 -16.02
C THR A 132 20.15 0.99 -16.53
N CYS A 133 20.65 -0.17 -16.93
CA CYS A 133 19.82 -1.25 -17.48
C CYS A 133 19.11 -0.82 -18.78
N ASP A 134 17.83 -0.46 -18.70
CA ASP A 134 16.91 -0.08 -19.80
C ASP A 134 16.10 1.19 -19.48
N SER A 135 16.44 1.91 -18.40
CA SER A 135 15.73 3.12 -17.93
C SER A 135 14.24 2.93 -17.59
N ARG A 136 13.71 1.70 -17.59
CA ARG A 136 12.31 1.42 -17.26
C ARG A 136 12.13 1.13 -15.78
N ARG A 137 11.16 1.80 -15.18
CA ARG A 137 10.73 1.53 -13.81
C ARG A 137 9.93 0.22 -13.75
N GLY A 138 10.06 -0.54 -12.67
CA GLY A 138 9.26 -1.74 -12.44
C GLY A 138 8.94 -1.98 -10.97
N SER A 139 7.81 -2.60 -10.71
CA SER A 139 7.34 -2.95 -9.36
C SER A 139 7.66 -4.41 -9.08
N VAL A 140 8.14 -4.69 -7.86
CA VAL A 140 8.54 -6.04 -7.47
C VAL A 140 7.97 -6.41 -6.11
N VAL A 141 7.52 -7.65 -5.99
CA VAL A 141 7.28 -8.30 -4.71
C VAL A 141 8.53 -9.09 -4.37
N LEU A 142 9.11 -8.81 -3.21
CA LEU A 142 10.27 -9.51 -2.68
C LEU A 142 9.79 -10.50 -1.62
N GLU A 143 10.17 -11.76 -1.77
CA GLU A 143 9.82 -12.84 -0.85
C GLU A 143 11.07 -13.35 -0.13
N LEU A 144 10.92 -13.66 1.16
CA LEU A 144 11.97 -14.23 1.98
C LEU A 144 12.38 -15.59 1.41
N VAL A 145 13.66 -15.77 1.16
CA VAL A 145 14.26 -17.04 0.76
C VAL A 145 14.57 -17.82 2.04
N ALA A 146 14.08 -19.06 2.13
CA ALA A 146 14.48 -19.97 3.18
C ALA A 146 16.01 -20.15 3.13
N ARG A 147 16.66 -20.08 4.29
CA ARG A 147 18.07 -20.42 4.42
C ARG A 147 18.21 -21.90 4.68
#